data_AF-A0A954HGU0-F1
#
_entry.id   AF-A0A954HGU0-F1
#
_cell.length_a   1.000
_cell.length_b   1.000
_cell.length_c   1.000
_cell.angle_alpha   90.00
_cell.angle_beta   90.00
_cell.angle_gamma   90.00
#
_symmetry.space_group_name_H-M   'P 1'
#
loop_
_entity.id
_entity.type
_entity.pdbx_description
1 polymer ?
#
loop_
_entity_poly.entity_id
_entity_poly.type
_entity_poly.pdbx_seq_one_letter_code
_entity_poly.pdbx_strand_id
1 'polypeptide(L)'
;MELEFDCPYCTSAVRVSAEFAGKIGRCPKCDTRLRIPDLPDSGQSPTANPDVPPLETIGDEVLVPQQVAAPSVSAPPSAAPAQPQGGWAPNYDPNSPVEKLRKKKRQGSPLMALVPPLLFGGIFLLVGGIYWYWSLPSYKGELEGTVIDSGYALSVTLDGASSGAPREEFHSWTRRLFQNPVMLNDNEKLLGIRYLSKDGQHLTVLLEPGAKTELVQVPITAVKAVAKYYDEHESQMLEARNEELAEALTDVALAWVEVAETTQHLDNLGNFTERLAYNAHVQGLGHVCEAVIGSEIYPCVGEDSQQHLIFLVPKGTNYFVVRERTETRVFPARLKVEVKVVRPFDEQQTQQLVKPEPETLPESEPEMTEPASENSEETSTSENQPN
;
A
#
# COMPACT_ATOMS: atom_id res chain seq x y z
N MET A 1 20.28 -32.30 21.97
CA MET A 1 19.60 -32.10 20.68
C MET A 1 19.26 -30.62 20.60
N GLU A 2 19.59 -29.97 19.48
CA GLU A 2 19.29 -28.56 19.26
C GLU A 2 18.01 -28.45 18.42
N LEU A 3 17.16 -27.50 18.76
CA LEU A 3 15.97 -27.10 18.02
C LEU A 3 16.29 -25.78 17.31
N GLU A 4 16.10 -25.75 15.99
CA GLU A 4 16.23 -24.55 15.16
C GLU A 4 14.84 -24.16 14.65
N PHE A 5 14.46 -22.90 14.86
CA PHE A 5 13.20 -22.34 14.39
C PHE A 5 13.34 -20.85 14.10
N ASP A 6 12.51 -20.29 13.23
CA ASP A 6 12.55 -18.86 12.91
C ASP A 6 11.77 -18.03 13.94
N CYS A 7 12.37 -16.96 14.44
CA CYS A 7 11.70 -16.04 15.34
C CYS A 7 10.48 -15.41 14.64
N PRO A 8 9.26 -15.48 15.18
CA PRO A 8 8.07 -14.96 14.51
C PRO A 8 8.07 -13.43 14.38
N TYR A 9 8.95 -12.73 15.10
CA TYR A 9 8.99 -11.26 15.13
C TYR A 9 10.05 -10.65 14.21
N CYS A 10 11.18 -11.33 14.00
CA CYS A 10 12.30 -10.78 13.22
C CYS A 10 12.87 -11.76 12.19
N THR A 11 12.19 -12.89 11.98
CA THR A 11 12.50 -13.94 10.99
C THR A 11 13.91 -14.55 11.07
N SER A 12 14.71 -14.19 12.07
CA SER A 12 16.02 -14.79 12.26
C SER A 12 15.89 -16.22 12.79
N ALA A 13 16.68 -17.14 12.23
CA ALA A 13 16.85 -18.48 12.78
C ALA A 13 17.38 -18.41 14.22
N VAL A 14 16.65 -19.04 15.14
CA VAL A 14 16.97 -19.16 16.57
C VAL A 14 17.30 -20.61 16.86
N ARG A 15 18.48 -20.85 17.45
CA ARG A 15 18.94 -22.18 17.89
C ARG A 15 18.89 -22.24 19.40
N VAL A 16 18.17 -23.22 19.94
CA VAL A 16 18.03 -23.46 21.38
C VAL A 16 18.16 -24.94 21.69
N SER A 17 18.57 -25.26 22.91
CA SER A 17 18.57 -26.65 23.39
C SER A 17 17.13 -27.17 23.50
N ALA A 18 16.91 -28.45 23.16
CA ALA A 18 15.60 -29.12 23.23
C ALA A 18 14.95 -29.06 24.64
N GLU A 19 15.74 -28.86 25.70
CA GLU A 19 15.24 -28.71 27.07
C GLU A 19 14.41 -27.42 27.30
N PHE A 20 14.45 -26.50 26.34
CA PHE A 20 13.67 -25.27 26.34
C PHE A 20 12.41 -25.34 25.48
N ALA A 21 12.11 -26.47 24.83
CA ALA A 21 10.84 -26.68 24.13
C ALA A 21 9.65 -26.37 25.07
N GLY A 22 8.69 -25.58 24.57
CA GLY A 22 7.51 -25.15 25.32
C GLY A 22 7.72 -24.00 26.30
N LYS A 23 8.98 -23.64 26.63
CA LYS A 23 9.32 -22.56 27.56
C LYS A 23 9.36 -21.20 26.86
N ILE A 24 9.25 -20.12 27.65
CA ILE A 24 9.38 -18.74 27.19
C ILE A 24 10.87 -18.34 27.24
N GLY A 25 11.44 -17.99 26.08
CA GLY A 25 12.81 -17.49 25.92
C GLY A 25 12.85 -16.09 25.29
N ARG A 26 14.05 -15.56 25.04
CA ARG A 26 14.26 -14.31 24.29
C ARG A 26 14.98 -14.58 22.98
N CYS A 27 14.57 -13.90 21.91
CA CYS A 27 15.28 -13.96 20.63
C CYS A 27 16.66 -13.31 20.76
N PRO A 28 17.76 -13.95 20.33
CA PRO A 28 19.10 -13.36 20.39
C PRO A 28 19.31 -12.19 19.40
N LYS A 29 18.43 -12.01 18.42
CA LYS A 29 18.53 -10.94 17.41
C LYS A 29 17.71 -9.70 17.75
N CYS A 30 16.48 -9.88 18.24
CA CYS A 30 15.57 -8.75 18.52
C CYS A 30 15.21 -8.59 20.01
N ASP A 31 15.70 -9.46 20.90
CA ASP A 31 15.41 -9.50 22.35
C ASP A 31 13.92 -9.69 22.72
N THR A 32 13.04 -9.93 21.73
CA THR A 32 11.62 -10.20 21.97
C THR A 32 11.42 -11.51 22.73
N ARG A 33 10.53 -11.49 23.73
CA ARG A 33 10.11 -12.69 24.48
C ARG A 33 9.19 -13.54 23.60
N LEU A 34 9.51 -14.82 23.43
CA LEU A 34 8.76 -15.73 22.59
C LEU A 34 8.72 -17.14 23.18
N ARG A 35 7.66 -17.89 22.88
CA ARG A 35 7.52 -19.29 23.31
C ARG A 35 8.20 -20.19 22.28
N ILE A 36 9.09 -21.06 22.73
CA ILE A 36 9.80 -22.01 21.88
C ILE A 36 8.83 -23.15 21.52
N PRO A 37 8.72 -23.55 20.24
CA PRO A 37 7.83 -24.63 19.82
C PRO A 37 8.04 -25.93 20.61
N ASP A 38 6.95 -26.62 20.94
CA ASP A 38 7.00 -27.95 21.53
C ASP A 38 7.52 -28.95 20.50
N LEU A 39 8.37 -29.88 20.92
CA LEU A 39 8.82 -30.98 20.05
C LEU A 39 7.60 -31.88 19.78
N PRO A 40 7.36 -32.30 18.53
CA PRO A 40 6.35 -33.32 18.26
C PRO A 40 6.73 -34.54 19.08
N ASP A 41 5.84 -34.89 20.00
CA ASP A 41 6.06 -35.90 21.03
C ASP A 41 6.56 -37.16 20.35
N SER A 42 7.85 -37.45 20.50
CA SER A 42 8.51 -38.52 19.77
C SER A 42 8.14 -39.84 20.45
N GLY A 43 6.90 -40.28 20.22
CA GLY A 43 6.41 -41.63 20.44
C GLY A 43 6.67 -42.22 21.82
N GLN A 44 6.47 -41.48 22.91
CA GLN A 44 6.32 -42.14 24.21
C GLN A 44 5.03 -42.96 24.19
N SER A 45 5.20 -44.26 23.94
CA SER A 45 4.19 -45.28 24.10
C SER A 45 3.58 -45.17 25.49
N PRO A 46 2.24 -45.08 25.63
CA PRO A 46 1.60 -44.86 26.91
C PRO A 46 1.89 -46.07 27.81
N THR A 47 2.76 -45.88 28.78
CA THR A 47 2.94 -46.87 29.84
C THR A 47 1.71 -46.76 30.74
N ALA A 48 0.80 -47.71 30.55
CA ALA A 48 -0.42 -47.87 31.31
C ALA A 48 -0.14 -47.86 32.82
N ASN A 49 -0.77 -46.93 33.53
CA ASN A 49 -0.93 -47.01 34.98
C ASN A 49 -2.42 -47.25 35.26
N PRO A 50 -2.81 -48.38 35.87
CA PRO A 50 -4.19 -48.65 36.24
C PRO A 50 -4.52 -48.05 37.61
N ASP A 51 -5.82 -47.93 37.86
CA ASP A 51 -6.47 -47.62 39.15
C ASP A 51 -6.51 -46.16 39.61
N VAL A 52 -7.47 -45.43 39.04
CA VAL A 52 -8.23 -44.42 39.79
C VAL A 52 -9.73 -44.71 39.61
N PRO A 53 -10.50 -44.91 40.70
CA PRO A 53 -11.93 -45.19 40.65
C PRO A 53 -12.78 -43.98 40.24
N PRO A 54 -14.01 -44.20 39.74
CA PRO A 54 -14.83 -43.16 39.11
C PRO A 54 -15.53 -42.29 40.17
N LEU A 55 -15.30 -40.98 40.13
CA LEU A 55 -16.02 -40.01 40.95
C LEU A 55 -17.09 -39.32 40.12
N GLU A 56 -18.31 -39.78 40.38
CA GLU A 56 -19.60 -39.08 40.46
C GLU A 56 -19.83 -37.83 39.58
N THR A 57 -20.70 -38.06 38.60
CA THR A 57 -21.65 -37.13 37.99
C THR A 57 -22.33 -36.22 39.02
N ILE A 58 -21.94 -34.95 39.04
CA ILE A 58 -22.77 -33.87 39.60
C ILE A 58 -23.31 -33.08 38.41
N GLY A 59 -24.60 -33.25 38.16
CA GLY A 59 -25.36 -32.32 37.34
C GLY A 59 -25.60 -31.06 38.13
N ASP A 60 -25.32 -29.91 37.52
CA ASP A 60 -25.87 -28.64 37.96
C ASP A 60 -26.24 -27.81 36.73
N GLU A 61 -27.55 -27.83 36.51
CA GLU A 61 -28.41 -26.68 36.29
C GLU A 61 -27.93 -25.55 35.37
N VAL A 62 -28.52 -25.59 34.18
CA VAL A 62 -28.67 -24.52 33.20
C VAL A 62 -29.23 -23.26 33.87
N LEU A 63 -28.41 -22.22 34.02
CA LEU A 63 -28.89 -20.85 34.22
C LEU A 63 -28.75 -20.08 32.90
N VAL A 64 -29.88 -19.98 32.21
CA VAL A 64 -30.10 -19.09 31.05
C VAL A 64 -30.02 -17.63 31.53
N PRO A 65 -29.14 -16.78 30.97
CA PRO A 65 -29.19 -15.36 31.23
C PRO A 65 -30.42 -14.74 30.57
N GLN A 66 -31.22 -14.10 31.42
CA GLN A 66 -32.44 -13.39 31.12
C GLN A 66 -32.18 -12.21 30.18
N GLN A 67 -32.81 -12.26 29.01
CA GLN A 67 -32.81 -11.23 27.98
C GLN A 67 -33.49 -9.96 28.52
N VAL A 68 -32.68 -8.96 28.89
CA VAL A 68 -33.17 -7.64 29.32
C VAL A 68 -33.60 -6.86 28.08
N ALA A 69 -34.85 -6.43 28.08
CA ALA A 69 -35.46 -5.63 27.03
C ALA A 69 -34.73 -4.29 26.84
N ALA A 70 -34.44 -3.95 25.59
CA ALA A 70 -33.89 -2.65 25.20
C ALA A 70 -34.92 -1.52 25.44
N PRO A 71 -34.53 -0.37 26.02
CA PRO A 71 -35.35 0.82 26.00
C PRO A 71 -35.36 1.43 24.59
N SER A 72 -36.56 1.58 24.06
CA SER A 72 -36.85 2.33 22.83
C SER A 72 -36.44 3.80 23.02
N VAL A 73 -35.37 4.24 22.36
CA VAL A 73 -34.95 5.65 22.35
C VAL A 73 -35.60 6.33 21.15
N SER A 74 -36.57 7.20 21.45
CA SER A 74 -37.25 8.08 20.52
C SER A 74 -36.25 8.96 19.76
N ALA A 75 -36.39 8.98 18.43
CA ALA A 75 -35.65 9.88 17.55
C ALA A 75 -35.95 11.36 17.85
N PRO A 76 -34.96 12.26 17.83
CA PRO A 76 -35.19 13.69 17.86
C PRO A 76 -35.70 14.22 16.50
N PRO A 77 -36.53 15.27 16.48
CA PRO A 77 -37.01 15.88 15.25
C PRO A 77 -35.89 16.56 14.48
N SER A 78 -35.84 16.26 13.18
CA SER A 78 -35.01 16.91 12.18
C SER A 78 -35.34 18.41 12.12
N ALA A 79 -34.45 19.24 12.67
CA ALA A 79 -34.49 20.69 12.56
C ALA A 79 -33.83 21.10 11.24
N ALA A 80 -34.65 21.60 10.32
CA ALA A 80 -34.20 22.20 9.08
C ALA A 80 -33.32 23.44 9.35
N PRO A 81 -32.19 23.63 8.65
CA PRO A 81 -31.44 24.87 8.73
C PRO A 81 -32.22 26.00 8.05
N ALA A 82 -32.49 27.05 8.84
CA ALA A 82 -33.03 28.32 8.38
C ALA A 82 -32.06 28.98 7.39
N GLN A 83 -32.58 29.36 6.22
CA GLN A 83 -31.85 30.16 5.25
C GLN A 83 -31.63 31.59 5.78
N PRO A 84 -30.42 32.15 5.68
CA PRO A 84 -30.22 33.58 5.90
C PRO A 84 -30.80 34.38 4.73
N GLN A 85 -31.89 35.08 4.99
CA GLN A 85 -32.37 36.19 4.18
C GLN A 85 -31.48 37.41 4.44
N GLY A 86 -30.50 37.65 3.57
CA GLY A 86 -29.86 38.94 3.36
C GLY A 86 -29.66 39.05 1.85
N GLY A 87 -30.36 39.93 1.14
CA GLY A 87 -30.24 41.38 1.26
C GLY A 87 -29.10 41.83 0.33
N TRP A 88 -29.19 43.01 -0.29
CA TRP A 88 -28.33 43.52 -1.37
C TRP A 88 -28.80 43.21 -2.80
N ALA A 89 -30.02 43.68 -3.10
CA ALA A 89 -30.31 44.15 -4.46
C ALA A 89 -29.76 45.58 -4.61
N PRO A 90 -28.97 45.91 -5.63
CA PRO A 90 -28.64 47.29 -5.95
C PRO A 90 -29.92 48.02 -6.38
N ASN A 91 -30.19 49.14 -5.70
CA ASN A 91 -31.26 50.10 -6.04
C ASN A 91 -31.07 50.54 -7.50
N TYR A 92 -31.94 50.06 -8.38
CA TYR A 92 -32.05 50.55 -9.74
C TYR A 92 -32.96 51.78 -9.72
N ASP A 93 -32.38 52.96 -9.89
CA ASP A 93 -33.11 54.22 -10.02
C ASP A 93 -33.87 54.23 -11.38
N PRO A 94 -35.22 54.21 -11.38
CA PRO A 94 -35.99 54.19 -12.60
C PRO A 94 -36.06 55.55 -13.33
N ASN A 95 -35.39 56.60 -12.85
CA ASN A 95 -35.50 57.96 -13.39
C ASN A 95 -34.17 58.61 -13.85
N SER A 96 -33.19 57.83 -14.32
CA SER A 96 -32.02 58.38 -15.02
C SER A 96 -32.41 58.91 -16.42
N PRO A 97 -32.39 60.24 -16.67
CA PRO A 97 -32.71 60.82 -17.96
C PRO A 97 -31.42 61.09 -18.73
N VAL A 98 -30.87 60.06 -19.40
CA VAL A 98 -29.73 60.25 -20.32
C VAL A 98 -30.13 59.84 -21.74
N GLU A 99 -30.53 60.88 -22.45
CA GLU A 99 -30.14 61.17 -23.83
C GLU A 99 -30.39 60.12 -24.92
N LYS A 100 -31.63 60.18 -25.40
CA LYS A 100 -32.05 60.27 -26.80
C LYS A 100 -30.90 60.45 -27.83
N LEU A 101 -30.30 59.35 -28.29
CA LEU A 101 -29.69 59.29 -29.62
C LEU A 101 -30.58 58.51 -30.59
N ARG A 102 -31.38 59.31 -31.30
CA ARG A 102 -32.27 58.95 -32.39
C ARG A 102 -31.46 58.42 -33.57
N LYS A 103 -31.23 57.10 -33.64
CA LYS A 103 -30.66 56.46 -34.85
C LYS A 103 -31.78 55.96 -35.77
N LYS A 104 -31.67 56.44 -37.00
CA LYS A 104 -32.58 56.34 -38.15
C LYS A 104 -32.84 54.87 -38.50
N LYS A 105 -34.08 54.43 -38.34
CA LYS A 105 -34.58 53.07 -38.60
C LYS A 105 -34.57 52.81 -40.12
N ARG A 106 -33.52 52.13 -40.62
CA ARG A 106 -33.56 51.50 -41.96
C ARG A 106 -34.34 50.20 -41.83
N GLN A 107 -35.48 50.16 -42.50
CA GLN A 107 -36.43 49.06 -42.53
C GLN A 107 -35.88 47.96 -43.48
N GLY A 108 -34.89 47.21 -43.00
CA GLY A 108 -34.42 45.96 -43.61
C GLY A 108 -35.01 44.78 -42.86
N SER A 109 -35.40 43.72 -43.57
CA SER A 109 -36.13 42.57 -43.03
C SER A 109 -35.43 41.94 -41.79
N PRO A 110 -36.16 41.71 -40.67
CA PRO A 110 -35.57 41.32 -39.39
C PRO A 110 -34.98 39.90 -39.36
N LEU A 111 -35.16 39.11 -40.43
CA LEU A 111 -34.77 37.70 -40.47
C LEU A 111 -33.29 37.51 -40.90
N MET A 112 -32.69 38.45 -41.64
CA MET A 112 -31.28 38.36 -42.05
C MET A 112 -30.28 38.90 -41.01
N ALA A 113 -30.74 39.67 -40.01
CA ALA A 113 -29.85 40.23 -38.98
C ALA A 113 -29.46 39.21 -37.88
N LEU A 114 -30.14 38.07 -37.80
CA LEU A 114 -29.94 37.04 -36.77
C LEU A 114 -28.99 35.92 -37.20
N VAL A 115 -28.73 35.78 -38.51
CA VAL A 115 -27.87 34.73 -39.08
C VAL A 115 -26.39 34.91 -38.73
N PRO A 116 -25.79 36.12 -38.79
CA PRO A 116 -24.37 36.30 -38.46
C PRO A 116 -24.00 35.93 -37.00
N PRO A 117 -24.70 36.39 -35.94
CA PRO A 117 -24.32 36.04 -34.57
C PRO A 117 -24.51 34.56 -34.24
N LEU A 118 -25.44 33.86 -34.90
CA LEU A 118 -25.59 32.41 -34.77
C LEU A 118 -24.44 31.64 -35.42
N LEU A 119 -24.01 32.04 -36.61
CA LEU A 119 -22.87 31.40 -37.30
C LEU A 119 -21.54 31.68 -36.60
N PHE A 120 -21.25 32.94 -36.28
CA PHE A 120 -20.00 33.29 -35.60
C PHE A 120 -20.01 32.79 -34.14
N GLY A 121 -21.11 32.93 -33.41
CA GLY A 121 -21.25 32.42 -32.04
C GLY A 121 -21.11 30.89 -31.98
N GLY A 122 -21.69 30.16 -32.93
CA GLY A 122 -21.53 28.71 -33.03
C GLY A 122 -20.07 28.29 -33.27
N ILE A 123 -19.35 28.99 -34.15
CA ILE A 123 -17.92 28.73 -34.40
C ILE A 123 -17.08 29.01 -33.13
N PHE A 124 -17.33 30.12 -32.41
CA PHE A 124 -16.59 30.41 -31.18
C PHE A 124 -16.86 29.38 -30.07
N LEU A 125 -18.10 28.90 -29.92
CA LEU A 125 -18.41 27.83 -28.97
C LEU A 125 -17.76 26.51 -29.38
N LEU A 126 -17.73 26.19 -30.67
CA LEU A 126 -17.08 24.99 -31.18
C LEU A 126 -15.55 25.05 -30.97
N VAL A 127 -14.91 26.16 -31.32
CA VAL A 127 -13.47 26.37 -31.11
C VAL A 127 -13.14 26.37 -29.62
N GLY A 128 -13.96 27.03 -28.79
CA GLY A 128 -13.82 27.02 -27.34
C GLY A 128 -13.96 25.62 -26.75
N GLY A 129 -14.91 24.83 -27.25
CA GLY A 129 -15.10 23.43 -26.86
C GLY A 129 -13.93 22.53 -27.26
N ILE A 130 -13.38 22.68 -28.47
CA ILE A 130 -12.20 21.94 -28.92
C ILE A 130 -10.98 22.34 -28.08
N TYR A 131 -10.76 23.64 -27.88
CA TYR A 131 -9.64 24.15 -27.07
C TYR A 131 -9.73 23.63 -25.63
N TRP A 132 -10.93 23.67 -25.03
CA TRP A 132 -11.17 23.11 -23.70
C TRP A 132 -10.94 21.60 -23.64
N TYR A 133 -11.38 20.85 -24.66
CA TYR A 133 -11.15 19.40 -24.73
C TYR A 133 -9.66 19.07 -24.89
N TRP A 134 -8.90 19.88 -25.64
CA TRP A 134 -7.45 19.70 -25.84
C TRP A 134 -6.61 20.18 -24.66
N SER A 135 -7.15 21.09 -23.84
CA SER A 135 -6.49 21.55 -22.62
C SER A 135 -6.75 20.64 -21.41
N LEU A 136 -7.58 19.60 -21.55
CA LEU A 136 -7.76 18.60 -20.50
C LEU A 136 -6.41 17.89 -20.22
N PRO A 137 -6.01 17.77 -18.94
CA PRO A 137 -4.76 17.11 -18.59
C PRO A 137 -4.77 15.65 -19.06
N SER A 138 -3.70 15.25 -19.75
CA SER A 138 -3.48 13.86 -20.13
C SER A 138 -2.71 13.16 -19.01
N TYR A 139 -3.37 12.25 -18.30
CA TYR A 139 -2.77 11.38 -17.29
C TYR A 139 -2.14 10.13 -17.92
N LYS A 140 -1.39 10.35 -19.00
CA LYS A 140 -0.70 9.28 -19.75
C LYS A 140 0.79 9.56 -19.77
N GLY A 141 1.59 8.51 -19.70
CA GLY A 141 3.04 8.61 -19.77
C GLY A 141 3.68 7.23 -19.84
N GLU A 142 4.97 7.23 -20.14
CA GLU A 142 5.83 6.06 -20.02
C GLU A 142 6.80 6.33 -18.87
N LEU A 143 6.95 5.37 -17.96
CA LEU A 143 7.85 5.43 -16.81
C LEU A 143 8.72 4.19 -16.74
N GLU A 144 9.87 4.32 -16.08
CA GLU A 144 10.67 3.19 -15.65
C GLU A 144 10.29 2.83 -14.21
N GLY A 145 10.01 1.55 -13.97
CA GLY A 145 9.82 1.00 -12.63
C GLY A 145 11.05 0.21 -12.23
N THR A 146 11.49 0.34 -10.98
CA THR A 146 12.70 -0.33 -10.48
C THR A 146 12.33 -1.49 -9.56
N VAL A 147 12.89 -2.68 -9.81
CA VAL A 147 12.73 -3.81 -8.90
C VAL A 147 13.45 -3.53 -7.58
N ILE A 148 12.74 -3.68 -6.47
CA ILE A 148 13.28 -3.59 -5.11
C ILE A 148 13.83 -4.96 -4.69
N ASP A 149 14.88 -4.97 -3.88
CA ASP A 149 15.50 -6.18 -3.33
C ASP A 149 14.46 -7.13 -2.68
N SER A 150 14.62 -8.44 -2.90
CA SER A 150 13.68 -9.45 -2.39
C SER A 150 13.64 -9.57 -0.86
N GLY A 151 14.66 -9.08 -0.15
CA GLY A 151 14.68 -9.00 1.31
C GLY A 151 13.99 -7.75 1.86
N TYR A 152 13.51 -6.85 1.02
CA TYR A 152 12.78 -5.67 1.44
C TYR A 152 11.38 -6.04 1.95
N ALA A 153 11.12 -5.69 3.21
CA ALA A 153 9.83 -5.87 3.84
C ALA A 153 9.19 -4.50 4.10
N LEU A 154 7.95 -4.34 3.68
CA LEU A 154 7.14 -3.17 4.01
C LEU A 154 6.58 -3.36 5.42
N SER A 155 6.79 -2.37 6.28
CA SER A 155 6.31 -2.40 7.67
C SER A 155 5.62 -1.09 8.00
N VAL A 156 4.39 -1.18 8.48
CA VAL A 156 3.65 -0.04 9.04
C VAL A 156 3.11 -0.38 10.41
N THR A 157 3.11 0.62 11.30
CA THR A 157 2.53 0.50 12.64
C THR A 157 1.30 1.40 12.72
N LEU A 158 0.14 0.78 12.97
CA LEU A 158 -1.15 1.43 13.14
C LEU A 158 -1.46 1.60 14.62
N ASP A 159 -1.95 2.80 14.96
CA ASP A 159 -2.55 3.12 16.25
C ASP A 159 -4.06 3.15 16.08
N GLY A 160 -4.80 2.43 16.92
CA GLY A 160 -6.25 2.36 16.87
C GLY A 160 -6.92 3.73 17.01
N ALA A 161 -6.28 4.67 17.73
CA ALA A 161 -6.81 6.01 17.91
C ALA A 161 -6.71 6.86 16.62
N SER A 162 -5.65 6.69 15.84
CA SER A 162 -5.45 7.44 14.59
C SER A 162 -6.16 6.81 13.39
N SER A 163 -6.44 5.51 13.48
CA SER A 163 -7.07 4.74 12.41
C SER A 163 -8.60 4.77 12.44
N GLY A 164 -9.23 5.52 13.35
CA GLY A 164 -10.70 5.62 13.46
C GLY A 164 -11.41 4.36 13.97
N ALA A 165 -10.67 3.33 14.38
CA ALA A 165 -11.25 2.07 14.85
C ALA A 165 -11.76 2.21 16.31
N PRO A 166 -12.86 1.52 16.69
CA PRO A 166 -13.29 1.43 18.08
C PRO A 166 -12.17 0.93 18.99
N ARG A 167 -11.83 1.74 20.01
CA ARG A 167 -10.62 1.55 20.82
C ARG A 167 -10.62 0.24 21.61
N GLU A 168 -11.78 -0.22 22.08
CA GLU A 168 -11.89 -1.41 22.91
C GLU A 168 -11.63 -2.69 22.10
N GLU A 169 -12.27 -2.80 20.95
CA GLU A 169 -12.17 -3.89 20.00
C GLU A 169 -10.75 -3.98 19.44
N PHE A 170 -10.17 -2.84 19.05
CA PHE A 170 -8.79 -2.77 18.56
C PHE A 170 -7.76 -3.17 19.63
N HIS A 171 -7.90 -2.70 20.87
CA HIS A 171 -7.04 -3.10 21.99
C HIS A 171 -7.19 -4.60 22.32
N SER A 172 -8.41 -5.13 22.29
CA SER A 172 -8.68 -6.55 22.53
C SER A 172 -7.96 -7.42 21.49
N TRP A 173 -8.07 -7.04 20.22
CA TRP A 173 -7.41 -7.72 19.11
C TRP A 173 -5.89 -7.63 19.17
N THR A 174 -5.31 -6.43 19.32
CA THR A 174 -3.85 -6.24 19.40
C THR A 174 -3.23 -6.94 20.61
N ARG A 175 -3.90 -6.94 21.76
CA ARG A 175 -3.45 -7.71 22.94
C ARG A 175 -3.39 -9.22 22.65
N ARG A 176 -4.33 -9.76 21.88
CA ARG A 176 -4.30 -11.17 21.47
C ARG A 176 -3.18 -11.44 20.47
N LEU A 177 -2.98 -10.57 19.49
CA LEU A 177 -1.87 -10.68 18.54
C LEU A 177 -0.50 -10.61 19.23
N PHE A 178 -0.38 -9.84 20.31
CA PHE A 178 0.84 -9.82 21.15
C PHE A 178 1.13 -11.21 21.75
N GLN A 179 0.09 -11.94 22.17
CA GLN A 179 0.21 -13.27 22.76
C GLN A 179 0.40 -14.36 21.70
N ASN A 180 -0.33 -14.27 20.59
CA ASN A 180 -0.33 -15.24 19.49
C ASN A 180 -0.25 -14.48 18.16
N PRO A 181 0.98 -14.22 17.67
CA PRO A 181 1.19 -13.68 16.33
C PRO A 181 0.52 -14.52 15.26
N VAL A 182 -0.08 -13.87 14.26
CA VAL A 182 -0.73 -14.58 13.14
C VAL A 182 0.02 -14.30 11.85
N MET A 183 0.34 -15.39 11.16
CA MET A 183 1.01 -15.41 9.87
C MET A 183 -0.01 -15.86 8.85
N LEU A 184 -0.36 -14.97 7.92
CA LEU A 184 -1.13 -15.35 6.75
C LEU A 184 -0.13 -15.67 5.65
N ASN A 185 0.14 -16.96 5.52
CA ASN A 185 0.83 -17.48 4.35
C ASN A 185 -0.26 -17.82 3.34
N ASP A 186 -0.53 -16.89 2.43
CA ASP A 186 -1.36 -17.22 1.28
C ASP A 186 -0.49 -18.06 0.33
N ASN A 187 -0.60 -19.38 0.46
CA ASN A 187 0.15 -20.35 -0.36
C ASN A 187 -0.13 -20.15 -1.86
N GLU A 188 -1.27 -19.54 -2.22
CA GLU A 188 -1.63 -19.21 -3.59
C GLU A 188 -1.19 -17.79 -3.96
N LYS A 189 -1.39 -16.81 -3.07
CA LYS A 189 -1.04 -15.40 -3.31
C LYS A 189 0.29 -15.02 -2.70
N LEU A 190 1.38 -15.58 -3.21
CA LEU A 190 2.69 -14.93 -3.45
C LEU A 190 3.21 -13.83 -2.48
N LEU A 191 2.79 -13.77 -1.22
CA LEU A 191 2.98 -12.66 -0.29
C LEU A 191 2.87 -13.21 1.13
N GLY A 192 3.85 -12.88 1.97
CA GLY A 192 3.79 -13.11 3.41
C GLY A 192 3.19 -11.88 4.09
N ILE A 193 2.06 -12.05 4.78
CA ILE A 193 1.47 -10.99 5.61
C ILE A 193 1.57 -11.39 7.07
N ARG A 194 2.15 -10.52 7.88
CA ARG A 194 2.27 -10.74 9.33
C ARG A 194 1.57 -9.62 10.08
N TYR A 195 0.66 -10.02 10.97
CA TYR A 195 0.05 -9.11 11.93
C TYR A 195 0.69 -9.34 13.29
N LEU A 196 1.36 -8.31 13.79
CA LEU A 196 2.13 -8.35 15.03
C LEU A 196 1.64 -7.23 15.95
N SER A 197 1.74 -7.44 17.25
CA SER A 197 1.70 -6.35 18.22
C SER A 197 2.91 -6.50 19.14
N LYS A 198 3.62 -5.40 19.42
CA LYS A 198 4.80 -5.40 20.31
C LYS A 198 4.46 -5.03 21.75
N ASP A 199 3.35 -4.33 21.96
CA ASP A 199 2.95 -3.76 23.24
C ASP A 199 1.47 -3.99 23.58
N GLY A 200 0.73 -4.67 22.70
CA GLY A 200 -0.71 -4.89 22.85
C GLY A 200 -1.54 -3.61 22.67
N GLN A 201 -0.95 -2.56 22.08
CA GLN A 201 -1.63 -1.30 21.77
C GLN A 201 -1.54 -0.96 20.30
N HIS A 202 -0.43 -1.30 19.65
CA HIS A 202 -0.22 -1.02 18.23
C HIS A 202 -0.30 -2.30 17.40
N LEU A 203 -0.83 -2.16 16.19
CA LEU A 203 -0.81 -3.21 15.18
C LEU A 203 0.32 -2.93 14.19
N THR A 204 1.30 -3.82 14.10
CA THR A 204 2.30 -3.79 13.04
C THR A 204 1.87 -4.75 11.94
N VAL A 205 1.72 -4.22 10.73
CA VAL A 205 1.48 -5.01 9.52
C VAL A 205 2.79 -5.09 8.76
N LEU A 206 3.26 -6.30 8.48
CA LEU A 206 4.45 -6.57 7.68
C LEU A 206 4.04 -7.25 6.38
N LEU A 207 4.52 -6.76 5.25
CA LEU A 207 4.38 -7.39 3.93
C LEU A 207 5.75 -7.79 3.40
N GLU A 208 5.89 -9.06 3.03
CA GLU A 208 7.11 -9.63 2.45
C GLU A 208 6.79 -10.27 1.09
N PRO A 209 7.56 -10.00 0.03
CA PRO A 209 7.35 -10.65 -1.26
C PRO A 209 7.55 -12.17 -1.14
N GLY A 210 6.67 -12.94 -1.76
CA GLY A 210 6.81 -14.39 -1.86
C GLY A 210 7.83 -14.82 -2.91
N ALA A 211 8.11 -16.13 -2.98
CA ALA A 211 9.17 -16.67 -3.84
C ALA A 211 8.96 -16.46 -5.36
N LYS A 212 7.72 -16.21 -5.82
CA LYS A 212 7.39 -16.00 -7.24
C LYS A 212 6.95 -14.57 -7.56
N THR A 213 7.08 -13.64 -6.63
CA THR A 213 6.79 -12.22 -6.84
C THR A 213 8.04 -11.38 -6.62
N GLU A 214 7.97 -10.14 -7.08
CA GLU A 214 8.95 -9.10 -6.80
C GLU A 214 8.22 -7.77 -6.57
N LEU A 215 8.81 -6.91 -5.76
CA LEU A 215 8.30 -5.55 -5.55
C LEU A 215 8.87 -4.63 -6.62
N VAL A 216 8.01 -3.85 -7.27
CA VAL A 216 8.41 -2.84 -8.27
C VAL A 216 7.99 -1.47 -7.79
N GLN A 217 8.96 -0.57 -7.65
CA GLN A 217 8.77 0.83 -7.32
C GLN A 217 8.55 1.64 -8.60
N VAL A 218 7.55 2.53 -8.61
CA VAL A 218 7.15 3.33 -9.77
C VAL A 218 7.03 4.80 -9.37
N PRO A 219 7.81 5.71 -9.99
CA PRO A 219 7.75 7.13 -9.68
C PRO A 219 6.58 7.81 -10.39
N ILE A 220 5.34 7.50 -10.00
CA ILE A 220 4.13 7.91 -10.71
C ILE A 220 4.00 9.43 -10.88
N THR A 221 4.53 10.18 -9.90
CA THR A 221 4.55 11.65 -9.86
C THR A 221 5.54 12.27 -10.86
N ALA A 222 6.41 11.47 -11.49
CA ALA A 222 7.19 11.93 -12.64
C ALA A 222 6.29 12.32 -13.82
N VAL A 223 5.05 11.80 -13.89
CA VAL A 223 4.01 12.33 -14.78
C VAL A 223 3.44 13.61 -14.17
N LYS A 224 3.90 14.77 -14.66
CA LYS A 224 3.55 16.10 -14.12
C LYS A 224 2.05 16.35 -13.89
N ALA A 225 1.20 15.83 -14.78
CA ALA A 225 -0.25 15.96 -14.63
C ALA A 225 -0.79 15.20 -13.40
N VAL A 226 -0.22 14.03 -13.11
CA VAL A 226 -0.55 13.23 -11.91
C VAL A 226 -0.08 13.93 -10.66
N ALA A 227 1.20 14.37 -10.62
CA ALA A 227 1.74 15.11 -9.47
C ALA A 227 0.90 16.34 -9.13
N LYS A 228 0.62 17.19 -10.14
CA LYS A 228 -0.21 18.38 -9.94
C LYS A 228 -1.60 18.03 -9.39
N TYR A 229 -2.23 16.99 -9.94
CA TYR A 229 -3.56 16.58 -9.48
C TYR A 229 -3.53 16.06 -8.05
N TYR A 230 -2.50 15.29 -7.70
CA TYR A 230 -2.29 14.79 -6.35
C TYR A 230 -2.12 15.94 -5.35
N ASP A 231 -1.25 16.91 -5.63
CA ASP A 231 -1.04 18.07 -4.76
C ASP A 231 -2.35 18.84 -4.49
N GLU A 232 -3.26 18.88 -5.45
CA GLU A 232 -4.56 19.57 -5.34
C GLU A 232 -5.63 18.75 -4.58
N HIS A 233 -5.52 17.41 -4.55
CA HIS A 233 -6.58 16.50 -4.07
C HIS A 233 -6.10 15.46 -3.05
N GLU A 234 -4.86 15.56 -2.55
CA GLU A 234 -4.25 14.62 -1.61
C GLU A 234 -5.14 14.36 -0.40
N SER A 235 -5.67 15.44 0.21
CA SER A 235 -6.50 15.32 1.41
C SER A 235 -7.76 14.50 1.18
N GLN A 236 -8.40 14.65 0.00
CA GLN A 236 -9.61 13.90 -0.35
C GLN A 236 -9.31 12.41 -0.55
N MET A 237 -8.22 12.09 -1.24
CA MET A 237 -7.81 10.69 -1.45
C MET A 237 -7.37 10.04 -0.13
N LEU A 238 -6.66 10.79 0.72
CA LEU A 238 -6.24 10.31 2.03
C LEU A 238 -7.42 10.09 2.98
N GLU A 239 -8.43 10.97 2.95
CA GLU A 239 -9.68 10.80 3.70
C GLU A 239 -10.41 9.53 3.27
N ALA A 240 -10.62 9.34 1.97
CA ALA A 240 -11.26 8.12 1.44
C ALA A 240 -10.50 6.84 1.84
N ARG A 241 -9.16 6.86 1.77
CA ARG A 241 -8.31 5.75 2.23
C ARG A 241 -8.49 5.48 3.72
N ASN A 242 -8.50 6.53 4.54
CA ASN A 242 -8.61 6.39 5.99
C ASN A 242 -9.98 5.87 6.42
N GLU A 243 -11.05 6.27 5.74
CA GLU A 243 -12.40 5.74 5.96
C GLU A 243 -12.45 4.23 5.69
N GLU A 244 -11.95 3.77 4.54
CA GLU A 244 -11.91 2.34 4.19
C GLU A 244 -11.04 1.55 5.16
N LEU A 245 -9.88 2.09 5.55
CA LEU A 245 -8.98 1.44 6.50
C LEU A 245 -9.62 1.33 7.90
N ALA A 246 -10.34 2.35 8.35
CA ALA A 246 -11.05 2.33 9.63
C ALA A 246 -12.16 1.28 9.66
N GLU A 247 -12.94 1.19 8.58
CA GLU A 247 -13.97 0.17 8.40
C GLU A 247 -13.35 -1.23 8.41
N ALA A 248 -12.27 -1.45 7.64
CA ALA A 248 -11.58 -2.72 7.58
C ALA A 248 -11.01 -3.17 8.93
N LEU A 249 -10.42 -2.25 9.70
CA LEU A 249 -9.94 -2.54 11.06
C LEU A 249 -11.07 -2.94 12.00
N THR A 250 -12.22 -2.28 11.89
CA THR A 250 -13.41 -2.60 12.68
C THR A 250 -13.93 -3.99 12.31
N ASP A 251 -14.07 -4.28 11.02
CA ASP A 251 -14.53 -5.58 10.52
C ASP A 251 -13.60 -6.72 10.97
N VAL A 252 -12.28 -6.53 10.89
CA VAL A 252 -11.29 -7.52 11.33
C VAL A 252 -11.37 -7.74 12.85
N ALA A 253 -11.46 -6.66 13.62
CA ALA A 253 -11.55 -6.76 15.08
C ALA A 253 -12.82 -7.54 15.50
N LEU A 254 -13.95 -7.28 14.85
CA LEU A 254 -15.22 -8.00 15.08
C LEU A 254 -15.12 -9.47 14.67
N ALA A 255 -14.64 -9.76 13.46
CA ALA A 255 -14.45 -11.13 12.97
C ALA A 255 -13.52 -11.93 13.90
N TRP A 256 -12.52 -11.29 14.49
CA TRP A 256 -11.60 -11.94 15.43
C TRP A 256 -12.25 -12.32 16.76
N VAL A 257 -13.18 -11.49 17.25
CA VAL A 257 -13.94 -11.79 18.47
C VAL A 257 -14.77 -13.06 18.24
N GLU A 258 -15.45 -13.15 17.10
CA GLU A 258 -16.29 -14.30 16.74
C GLU A 258 -15.48 -15.60 16.55
N VAL A 259 -14.33 -15.53 15.88
CA VAL A 259 -13.44 -16.69 15.67
C VAL A 259 -12.93 -17.27 16.99
N ALA A 260 -12.62 -16.42 17.96
CA ALA A 260 -12.11 -16.87 19.25
C ALA A 260 -13.13 -17.69 20.07
N GLU A 261 -14.42 -17.53 19.80
CA GLU A 261 -15.49 -18.27 20.46
C GLU A 261 -15.79 -19.60 19.77
N THR A 262 -15.53 -19.71 18.47
CA THR A 262 -16.02 -20.81 17.63
C THR A 262 -14.97 -21.86 17.25
N THR A 263 -13.70 -21.71 17.65
CA THR A 263 -12.59 -22.60 17.23
C THR A 263 -12.41 -22.71 15.71
N GLN A 264 -13.13 -21.91 14.91
CA GLN A 264 -12.99 -21.91 13.47
C GLN A 264 -11.66 -21.28 13.05
N HIS A 265 -11.13 -21.71 11.91
CA HIS A 265 -9.83 -21.27 11.42
C HIS A 265 -9.88 -19.81 10.92
N LEU A 266 -8.78 -19.08 11.15
CA LEU A 266 -8.54 -17.69 10.76
C LEU A 266 -8.43 -17.49 9.23
N ASP A 267 -8.84 -18.47 8.44
CA ASP A 267 -8.68 -18.50 6.98
C ASP A 267 -9.42 -17.35 6.29
N ASN A 268 -10.47 -16.82 6.93
CA ASN A 268 -11.21 -15.65 6.44
C ASN A 268 -10.43 -14.33 6.52
N LEU A 269 -9.28 -14.28 7.21
CA LEU A 269 -8.48 -13.07 7.27
C LEU A 269 -7.91 -12.66 5.91
N GLY A 270 -7.77 -13.62 4.99
CA GLY A 270 -7.36 -13.35 3.61
C GLY A 270 -8.25 -12.32 2.91
N ASN A 271 -9.54 -12.22 3.29
CA ASN A 271 -10.50 -11.27 2.73
C ASN A 271 -10.20 -9.82 3.11
N PHE A 272 -9.43 -9.59 4.18
CA PHE A 272 -9.07 -8.24 4.62
C PHE A 272 -7.70 -7.80 4.10
N THR A 273 -6.99 -8.66 3.38
CA THR A 273 -5.65 -8.37 2.86
C THR A 273 -5.58 -7.04 2.11
N GLU A 274 -6.52 -6.79 1.20
CA GLU A 274 -6.53 -5.57 0.40
C GLU A 274 -7.00 -4.36 1.24
N ARG A 275 -8.17 -4.48 1.88
CA ARG A 275 -8.81 -3.38 2.64
C ARG A 275 -8.01 -2.94 3.87
N LEU A 276 -7.25 -3.85 4.48
CA LEU A 276 -6.41 -3.58 5.65
C LEU A 276 -4.92 -3.57 5.30
N ALA A 277 -4.36 -4.69 4.83
CA ALA A 277 -2.92 -4.84 4.78
C ALA A 277 -2.27 -3.92 3.73
N TYR A 278 -2.87 -3.79 2.55
CA TYR A 278 -2.36 -2.91 1.50
C TYR A 278 -2.67 -1.44 1.83
N ASN A 279 -3.92 -1.13 2.19
CA ASN A 279 -4.35 0.22 2.56
C ASN A 279 -3.57 0.81 3.75
N ALA A 280 -3.04 -0.04 4.64
CA ALA A 280 -2.17 0.42 5.73
C ALA A 280 -0.83 0.97 5.23
N HIS A 281 -0.32 0.49 4.09
CA HIS A 281 1.00 0.83 3.55
C HIS A 281 1.00 1.89 2.44
N VAL A 282 -0.18 2.28 1.94
CA VAL A 282 -0.33 3.28 0.87
C VAL A 282 -0.86 4.60 1.41
N GLN A 283 -0.71 5.68 0.63
CA GLN A 283 -1.37 6.95 0.88
C GLN A 283 -2.50 7.17 -0.15
N GLY A 284 -2.74 8.41 -0.56
CA GLY A 284 -3.83 8.72 -1.47
C GLY A 284 -3.65 8.10 -2.86
N LEU A 285 -2.45 8.20 -3.46
CA LEU A 285 -2.24 7.66 -4.82
C LEU A 285 -2.25 6.13 -4.84
N GLY A 286 -1.55 5.49 -3.89
CA GLY A 286 -1.52 4.03 -3.84
C GLY A 286 -2.91 3.43 -3.59
N HIS A 287 -3.77 4.10 -2.83
CA HIS A 287 -5.16 3.66 -2.60
C HIS A 287 -6.02 3.62 -3.87
N VAL A 288 -5.78 4.53 -4.81
CA VAL A 288 -6.60 4.68 -6.03
C VAL A 288 -5.96 4.05 -7.26
N CYS A 289 -4.71 3.59 -7.19
CA CYS A 289 -3.97 3.05 -8.32
C CYS A 289 -3.82 1.53 -8.26
N GLU A 290 -3.93 0.88 -9.41
CA GLU A 290 -3.65 -0.54 -9.61
C GLU A 290 -2.74 -0.75 -10.82
N ALA A 291 -1.90 -1.78 -10.74
CA ALA A 291 -1.12 -2.28 -11.86
C ALA A 291 -1.91 -3.37 -12.62
N VAL A 292 -1.74 -3.41 -13.93
CA VAL A 292 -2.43 -4.37 -14.82
C VAL A 292 -1.40 -5.08 -15.68
N ILE A 293 -1.41 -6.42 -15.61
CA ILE A 293 -0.55 -7.31 -16.39
C ILE A 293 -1.45 -8.28 -17.14
N GLY A 294 -1.57 -8.09 -18.46
CA GLY A 294 -2.54 -8.86 -19.25
C GLY A 294 -3.98 -8.57 -18.79
N SER A 295 -4.64 -9.59 -18.23
CA SER A 295 -5.99 -9.49 -17.65
C SER A 295 -6.00 -9.44 -16.12
N GLU A 296 -4.85 -9.56 -15.47
CA GLU A 296 -4.73 -9.61 -14.03
C GLU A 296 -4.48 -8.22 -13.44
N ILE A 297 -5.04 -7.98 -12.26
CA ILE A 297 -4.98 -6.72 -11.53
C ILE A 297 -4.15 -6.95 -10.27
N TYR A 298 -3.21 -6.03 -10.03
CA TYR A 298 -2.28 -6.05 -8.91
C TYR A 298 -2.41 -4.72 -8.16
N PRO A 299 -3.04 -4.70 -6.96
CA PRO A 299 -3.15 -3.48 -6.16
C PRO A 299 -1.78 -2.90 -5.80
N CYS A 300 -1.75 -1.59 -5.55
CA CYS A 300 -0.58 -0.98 -4.92
C CYS A 300 -0.47 -1.52 -3.48
N VAL A 301 0.72 -1.99 -3.10
CA VAL A 301 0.98 -2.56 -1.77
C VAL A 301 1.80 -1.65 -0.87
N GLY A 302 2.29 -0.54 -1.39
CA GLY A 302 3.04 0.44 -0.60
C GLY A 302 3.24 1.76 -1.30
N GLU A 303 3.44 2.83 -0.54
CA GLU A 303 3.79 4.15 -1.04
C GLU A 303 4.89 4.75 -0.15
N ASP A 304 6.02 5.10 -0.75
CA ASP A 304 7.15 5.65 0.00
C ASP A 304 7.01 7.16 0.29
N SER A 305 7.97 7.72 1.04
CA SER A 305 7.98 9.16 1.34
C SER A 305 8.23 10.06 0.13
N GLN A 306 8.66 9.50 -1.00
CA GLN A 306 8.84 10.21 -2.27
C GLN A 306 7.63 10.04 -3.20
N GLN A 307 6.53 9.47 -2.69
CA GLN A 307 5.30 9.19 -3.45
C GLN A 307 5.55 8.23 -4.62
N HIS A 308 6.54 7.35 -4.50
CA HIS A 308 6.67 6.22 -5.41
C HIS A 308 5.69 5.12 -4.99
N LEU A 309 4.97 4.61 -5.97
CA LEU A 309 4.05 3.49 -5.78
C LEU A 309 4.81 2.18 -5.84
N ILE A 310 4.49 1.25 -4.94
CA ILE A 310 5.13 -0.05 -4.86
C ILE A 310 4.08 -1.11 -5.18
N PHE A 311 4.32 -1.89 -6.23
CA PHE A 311 3.44 -2.97 -6.66
C PHE A 311 4.11 -4.33 -6.43
N LEU A 312 3.35 -5.30 -5.94
CA LEU A 312 3.78 -6.70 -5.88
C LEU A 312 3.34 -7.41 -7.16
N VAL A 313 4.27 -7.72 -8.04
CA VAL A 313 3.99 -8.31 -9.36
C VAL A 313 4.71 -9.65 -9.53
N PRO A 314 4.30 -10.52 -10.48
CA PRO A 314 4.98 -11.77 -10.74
C PRO A 314 6.46 -11.53 -11.09
N LYS A 315 7.33 -12.39 -10.58
CA LYS A 315 8.76 -12.31 -10.84
C LYS A 315 9.05 -12.44 -12.34
N GLY A 316 9.87 -11.54 -12.87
CA GLY A 316 10.18 -11.48 -14.31
C GLY A 316 9.25 -10.57 -15.12
N THR A 317 8.33 -9.84 -14.47
CA THR A 317 7.49 -8.83 -15.13
C THR A 317 8.35 -7.75 -15.77
N ASN A 318 8.32 -7.61 -17.09
CA ASN A 318 9.10 -6.59 -17.80
C ASN A 318 8.30 -5.33 -18.11
N TYR A 319 6.98 -5.42 -18.05
CA TYR A 319 6.08 -4.36 -18.46
C TYR A 319 4.71 -4.52 -17.79
N PHE A 320 4.12 -3.40 -17.37
CA PHE A 320 2.73 -3.34 -16.91
C PHE A 320 2.14 -1.94 -17.10
N VAL A 321 0.84 -1.79 -16.86
CA VAL A 321 0.14 -0.51 -16.94
C VAL A 321 -0.41 -0.14 -15.58
N VAL A 322 -0.10 1.07 -15.10
CA VAL A 322 -0.76 1.67 -13.93
C VAL A 322 -2.00 2.43 -14.39
N ARG A 323 -3.13 2.19 -13.73
CA ARG A 323 -4.40 2.87 -13.96
C ARG A 323 -5.13 3.11 -12.65
N GLU A 324 -6.23 3.85 -12.71
CA GLU A 324 -7.19 3.95 -11.61
C GLU A 324 -7.86 2.60 -11.32
N ARG A 325 -8.10 2.31 -10.04
CA ARG A 325 -8.96 1.21 -9.61
C ARG A 325 -10.36 1.40 -10.18
N THR A 326 -10.98 0.29 -10.57
CA THR A 326 -12.29 0.32 -11.24
C THR A 326 -13.39 0.88 -10.32
N GLU A 327 -13.24 0.70 -9.02
CA GLU A 327 -14.21 1.08 -7.99
C GLU A 327 -14.07 2.55 -7.56
N THR A 328 -12.86 3.11 -7.63
CA THR A 328 -12.55 4.47 -7.17
C THR A 328 -12.10 5.34 -8.34
N ARG A 329 -13.07 5.96 -9.03
CA ARG A 329 -12.75 6.94 -10.08
C ARG A 329 -12.57 8.32 -9.47
N VAL A 330 -11.33 8.78 -9.43
CA VAL A 330 -10.97 10.07 -8.84
C VAL A 330 -10.50 11.05 -9.91
N PHE A 331 -9.74 10.58 -10.92
CA PHE A 331 -9.19 11.48 -11.91
C PHE A 331 -10.25 11.93 -12.95
N PRO A 332 -10.20 13.19 -13.39
CA PRO A 332 -11.18 13.72 -14.36
C PRO A 332 -11.06 13.05 -15.73
N ALA A 333 -9.85 12.62 -16.10
CA ALA A 333 -9.59 11.79 -17.28
C ALA A 333 -8.87 10.51 -16.84
N ARG A 334 -9.04 9.43 -17.63
CA ARG A 334 -8.50 8.10 -17.28
C ARG A 334 -6.98 8.14 -17.14
N LEU A 335 -6.48 7.80 -15.96
CA LEU A 335 -5.07 7.50 -15.71
C LEU A 335 -4.67 6.24 -16.49
N LYS A 336 -3.61 6.35 -17.31
CA LYS A 336 -2.99 5.20 -17.96
C LYS A 336 -1.50 5.45 -18.17
N VAL A 337 -0.68 4.92 -17.27
CA VAL A 337 0.78 5.06 -17.33
C VAL A 337 1.41 3.71 -17.64
N GLU A 338 2.22 3.66 -18.68
CA GLU A 338 2.91 2.46 -19.13
C GLU A 338 4.26 2.37 -18.41
N VAL A 339 4.52 1.24 -17.75
CA VAL A 339 5.70 1.06 -16.89
C VAL A 339 6.59 -0.02 -17.48
N LYS A 340 7.83 0.34 -17.79
CA LYS A 340 8.90 -0.60 -18.17
C LYS A 340 9.73 -0.95 -16.94
N VAL A 341 9.81 -2.23 -16.61
CA VAL A 341 10.52 -2.68 -15.40
C VAL A 341 12.01 -2.83 -15.70
N VAL A 342 12.81 -2.09 -14.94
CA VAL A 342 14.27 -2.14 -14.94
C VAL A 342 14.72 -2.90 -13.71
N ARG A 343 15.54 -3.93 -13.94
CA ARG A 343 16.21 -4.65 -12.84
C ARG A 343 17.59 -4.05 -12.68
N PRO A 344 17.97 -3.59 -11.47
CA PRO A 344 19.36 -3.27 -11.22
C PRO A 344 20.16 -4.53 -11.57
N PHE A 345 21.11 -4.37 -12.49
CA PHE A 345 21.92 -5.49 -12.94
C PHE A 345 22.67 -6.01 -11.72
N ASP A 346 22.48 -7.28 -11.40
CA ASP A 346 23.15 -7.91 -10.26
C ASP A 346 24.62 -8.08 -10.66
N GLU A 347 25.43 -7.02 -10.47
CA GLU A 347 26.85 -6.97 -10.88
C GLU A 347 27.63 -8.16 -10.33
N GLN A 348 27.16 -8.77 -9.25
CA GLN A 348 27.74 -9.97 -8.65
C GLN A 348 27.61 -11.22 -9.52
N GLN A 349 26.56 -11.38 -10.32
CA GLN A 349 26.45 -12.52 -11.25
C GLN A 349 27.41 -12.39 -12.43
N THR A 350 27.67 -11.17 -12.90
CA THR A 350 28.62 -10.93 -13.98
C THR A 350 30.06 -11.21 -13.53
N GLN A 351 30.41 -10.89 -12.29
CA GLN A 351 31.76 -11.17 -11.77
C GLN A 351 32.03 -12.67 -11.55
N GLN A 352 31.00 -13.49 -11.28
CA GLN A 352 31.17 -14.95 -11.22
C GLN A 352 31.27 -15.61 -12.59
N LEU A 353 30.65 -15.04 -13.62
CA LEU A 353 30.76 -15.55 -14.99
C LEU A 353 32.07 -15.14 -15.68
N VAL A 354 32.77 -14.13 -15.16
CA VAL A 354 34.13 -13.74 -15.57
C VAL A 354 35.15 -14.22 -14.52
N LYS A 355 34.98 -15.45 -13.99
CA LYS A 355 36.14 -16.16 -13.45
C LYS A 355 36.96 -16.59 -14.66
N PRO A 356 38.16 -16.01 -14.90
CA PRO A 356 38.98 -16.43 -16.02
C PRO A 356 39.20 -17.93 -15.89
N GLU A 357 38.80 -18.66 -16.93
CA GLU A 357 39.27 -20.00 -17.18
C GLU A 357 40.80 -19.95 -16.98
N PRO A 358 41.37 -20.77 -16.08
CA PRO A 358 42.80 -20.67 -15.78
C PRO A 358 43.54 -20.82 -17.09
N GLU A 359 44.18 -19.73 -17.54
CA GLU A 359 45.07 -19.74 -18.69
C GLU A 359 46.04 -20.89 -18.46
N THR A 360 45.85 -21.96 -19.24
CA THR A 360 46.83 -23.00 -19.44
C THR A 360 48.03 -22.31 -20.07
N LEU A 361 48.97 -21.92 -19.21
CA LEU A 361 50.29 -21.41 -19.56
C LEU A 361 50.86 -22.27 -20.69
N PRO A 362 51.07 -21.72 -21.90
CA PRO A 362 51.92 -22.39 -22.88
C PRO A 362 53.34 -22.45 -22.32
N GLU A 363 53.87 -23.67 -22.32
CA GLU A 363 55.22 -24.03 -21.93
C GLU A 363 56.23 -23.12 -22.66
N SER A 364 57.05 -22.45 -21.86
CA SER A 364 58.00 -21.41 -22.23
C SER A 364 59.11 -21.90 -23.16
N GLU A 365 59.27 -21.26 -24.32
CA GLU A 365 60.56 -21.21 -25.04
C GLU A 365 61.39 -20.01 -24.54
N PRO A 366 62.72 -20.16 -24.35
CA PRO A 366 63.56 -19.11 -23.80
C PRO A 366 64.06 -18.19 -24.92
N GLU A 367 63.63 -16.92 -24.93
CA GLU A 367 64.21 -15.90 -25.82
C GLU A 367 64.97 -14.82 -25.05
N MET A 368 66.05 -14.41 -25.70
CA MET A 368 67.23 -13.75 -25.16
C MET A 368 66.99 -12.33 -24.66
N THR A 369 67.77 -12.02 -23.63
CA THR A 369 68.01 -10.72 -23.02
C THR A 369 68.73 -9.78 -23.98
N GLU A 370 68.26 -8.53 -24.12
CA GLU A 370 69.12 -7.34 -24.26
C GLU A 370 68.37 -6.04 -23.83
N PRO A 371 69.09 -4.97 -23.44
CA PRO A 371 68.58 -3.97 -22.50
C PRO A 371 68.43 -2.53 -23.07
N ALA A 372 67.88 -1.67 -22.21
CA ALA A 372 68.13 -0.23 -22.08
C ALA A 372 67.36 0.77 -22.98
N SER A 373 66.56 1.61 -22.33
CA SER A 373 66.59 3.09 -22.35
C SER A 373 65.39 3.57 -21.51
N GLU A 374 65.56 3.99 -20.26
CA GLU A 374 65.88 5.37 -19.88
C GLU A 374 65.15 6.41 -20.76
N ASN A 375 64.01 6.89 -20.27
CA ASN A 375 63.74 8.32 -20.36
C ASN A 375 62.89 8.79 -19.18
N SER A 376 63.51 9.73 -18.47
CA SER A 376 63.04 10.60 -17.42
C SER A 376 62.10 11.69 -17.95
N GLU A 377 61.67 12.53 -17.00
CA GLU A 377 61.01 13.83 -17.16
C GLU A 377 59.48 13.80 -17.30
N GLU A 378 58.70 14.68 -16.68
CA GLU A 378 58.84 15.66 -15.60
C GLU A 378 57.45 16.36 -15.55
N THR A 379 57.19 17.14 -14.49
CA THR A 379 56.27 18.31 -14.53
C THR A 379 54.77 17.96 -14.41
N SER A 380 53.91 18.63 -13.65
CA SER A 380 53.93 19.56 -12.52
C SER A 380 52.46 19.94 -12.26
N THR A 381 52.17 20.58 -11.11
CA THR A 381 51.08 21.58 -10.91
C THR A 381 49.62 21.12 -11.05
N SER A 382 48.63 21.57 -10.29
CA SER A 382 48.49 22.55 -9.20
C SER A 382 47.20 22.16 -8.46
N GLU A 383 47.11 22.27 -7.14
CA GLU A 383 46.53 23.43 -6.46
C GLU A 383 45.10 23.76 -6.93
N ASN A 384 44.07 23.38 -6.15
CA ASN A 384 43.29 24.41 -5.47
C ASN A 384 42.42 23.85 -4.34
N GLN A 385 42.39 24.64 -3.27
CA GLN A 385 41.71 24.44 -1.98
C GLN A 385 40.28 25.01 -2.00
N PRO A 386 39.51 24.87 -0.91
CA PRO A 386 38.04 24.83 -0.92
C PRO A 386 37.39 26.18 -0.60
N ASN A 387 36.06 26.20 -0.70
CA ASN A 387 35.20 26.93 0.25
C ASN A 387 33.87 26.22 0.41
#